data_AF-A0A5D0J531-F1
#
_entry.id   AF-A0A5D0J531-F1
#
_cell.length_a   1.000
_cell.length_b   1.000
_cell.length_c   1.000
_cell.angle_alpha   90.00
_cell.angle_beta   90.00
_cell.angle_gamma   90.00
#
_symmetry.space_group_name_H-M   'P 1'
#
loop_
_entity.id
_entity.type
_entity.pdbx_description
1 polymer ?
#
loop_
_entity_poly.entity_id
_entity_poly.type
_entity_poly.pdbx_seq_one_letter_code
_entity_poly.pdbx_strand_id
1 'polypeptide(L)'
;FRVQNLDEVIISNYLTTGLTKLNDGTVTIKPEAFGILPGLIEPDVLQTIQALPGILSTDETVSNINVRGGTHDQNLILWDGIKMYQSGHFFGLISAFNPHITKKINIYK
;
A
#
# COMPACT_ATOMS: atom_id res chain seq x y z
N PHE A 1 16.51 45.14 1.68
CA PHE A 1 15.85 43.83 1.83
C PHE A 1 16.85 42.84 2.42
N ARG A 2 16.50 42.15 3.51
CA ARG A 2 17.39 41.18 4.17
C ARG A 2 16.99 39.79 3.68
N VAL A 3 17.86 39.15 2.91
CA VAL A 3 17.63 37.79 2.41
C VAL A 3 17.90 36.83 3.57
N GLN A 4 16.93 35.97 3.90
CA GLN A 4 17.13 34.83 4.79
C GLN A 4 17.26 33.58 3.94
N ASN A 5 18.37 32.87 4.12
CA ASN A 5 18.52 31.52 3.59
C ASN A 5 17.93 30.55 4.61
N LEU A 6 17.16 29.58 4.12
CA LEU A 6 16.59 28.50 4.94
C LEU A 6 17.58 27.34 5.04
N ASP A 7 17.49 26.61 6.14
CA ASP A 7 18.25 25.38 6.33
C ASP A 7 17.74 24.27 5.39
N GLU A 8 18.67 23.42 4.94
CA GLU A 8 18.33 22.24 4.13
C GLU A 8 17.52 21.23 4.95
N VAL A 9 16.43 20.73 4.37
CA VAL A 9 15.61 19.66 4.95
C VAL A 9 15.72 18.43 4.07
N ILE A 10 16.23 17.33 4.63
CA ILE A 10 16.35 16.05 3.94
C ILE A 10 15.15 15.17 4.30
N ILE A 11 14.37 14.78 3.29
CA ILE A 11 13.28 13.82 3.43
C ILE A 11 13.83 12.43 3.13
N SER A 12 13.93 11.58 4.15
CA SER A 12 14.42 10.20 4.03
C SER A 12 13.31 9.18 3.74
N ASN A 13 12.05 9.54 4.05
CA ASN A 13 10.89 8.68 3.82
C ASN A 13 10.44 8.73 2.35
N TYR A 14 10.01 7.60 1.80
CA TYR A 14 9.46 7.56 0.44
C TYR A 14 8.12 8.29 0.32
N LEU A 15 7.21 8.03 1.28
CA LEU A 15 5.92 8.70 1.40
C LEU A 15 5.61 9.00 2.87
N THR A 16 5.69 7.98 3.72
CA THR A 16 5.47 8.08 5.17
C THR A 16 6.24 6.97 5.90
N THR A 17 6.14 6.94 7.23
CA THR A 17 6.71 5.88 8.09
C THR A 17 6.14 4.51 7.73
N GLY A 18 6.92 3.45 7.94
CA GLY A 18 6.49 2.09 7.62
C GLY A 18 6.49 1.73 6.14
N LEU A 19 6.79 2.68 5.24
CA LEU A 19 6.98 2.47 3.81
C LEU A 19 8.43 2.64 3.40
N THR A 20 8.93 1.73 2.58
CA THR A 20 10.27 1.81 2.00
C THR A 20 10.22 1.36 0.54
N LYS A 21 10.79 2.17 -0.36
CA LYS A 21 11.01 1.78 -1.74
C LYS A 21 12.47 1.31 -1.88
N LEU A 22 12.66 0.10 -2.37
CA LEU A 22 13.96 -0.48 -2.64
C LEU A 22 14.46 -0.06 -4.03
N ASN A 23 15.77 -0.20 -4.26
CA ASN A 23 16.41 0.17 -5.53
C ASN A 23 15.95 -0.68 -6.73
N ASP A 24 15.43 -1.89 -6.47
CA ASP A 24 14.84 -2.77 -7.48
C ASP A 24 13.38 -2.40 -7.84
N GLY A 25 12.84 -1.32 -7.26
CA GLY A 25 11.48 -0.87 -7.48
C GLY A 25 10.44 -1.48 -6.56
N THR A 26 10.81 -2.45 -5.72
CA THR A 26 9.92 -3.05 -4.71
C THR A 26 9.49 -2.01 -3.69
N VAL A 27 8.20 -2.01 -3.33
CA VAL A 27 7.70 -1.24 -2.20
C VAL A 27 7.41 -2.21 -1.06
N THR A 28 8.06 -2.00 0.08
CA THR A 28 7.81 -2.76 1.31
C THR A 28 7.02 -1.91 2.29
N ILE A 29 5.95 -2.48 2.83
CA ILE A 29 5.11 -1.89 3.87
C ILE A 29 5.22 -2.74 5.14
N LYS A 30 5.37 -2.08 6.28
CA LYS A 30 5.23 -2.69 7.61
C LYS A 30 3.96 -2.10 8.26
N PRO A 31 2.82 -2.81 8.23
CA PRO A 31 1.53 -2.28 8.70
C PRO A 31 1.59 -1.68 10.11
N GLU A 32 2.28 -2.36 11.03
CA GLU A 32 2.48 -1.92 12.42
C GLU A 32 3.15 -0.54 12.53
N ALA A 33 4.07 -0.20 11.62
CA ALA A 33 4.76 1.08 11.60
C ALA A 33 4.09 2.13 10.71
N PHE A 34 3.26 1.70 9.74
CA PHE A 34 2.54 2.59 8.84
C PHE A 34 1.33 3.24 9.54
N GLY A 35 0.62 2.47 10.37
CA GLY A 35 -0.57 2.94 11.06
C GLY A 35 -1.80 2.97 10.17
N ILE A 36 -2.67 3.95 10.41
CA ILE A 36 -3.97 4.07 9.76
C ILE A 36 -3.98 5.19 8.72
N LEU A 37 -4.60 4.96 7.56
CA LEU A 37 -4.82 6.02 6.58
C LEU A 37 -5.82 7.06 7.14
N PRO A 38 -5.61 8.36 6.87
CA PRO A 38 -6.57 9.38 7.24
C PRO A 38 -7.98 9.07 6.69
N GLY A 39 -8.98 9.18 7.55
CA GLY A 39 -10.39 8.91 7.20
C GLY A 39 -10.85 7.48 7.42
N LEU A 40 -9.96 6.56 7.78
CA LEU A 40 -10.35 5.21 8.23
C LEU A 40 -10.51 5.16 9.74
N ILE A 41 -11.34 4.22 10.20
CA ILE A 41 -11.47 3.86 11.62
C ILE A 41 -10.55 2.70 12.02
N GLU A 42 -10.18 1.84 11.06
CA GLU A 42 -9.26 0.72 11.24
C GLU A 42 -8.27 0.66 10.06
N PRO A 43 -7.03 0.16 10.25
CA PRO A 43 -6.12 -0.07 9.15
C PRO A 43 -6.65 -1.17 8.22
N ASP A 44 -6.33 -1.07 6.92
CA ASP A 44 -6.69 -2.07 5.92
C ASP A 44 -5.52 -2.28 4.95
N VAL A 45 -5.17 -3.55 4.70
CA VAL A 45 -3.96 -3.94 3.95
C VAL A 45 -4.07 -3.51 2.48
N LEU A 46 -5.15 -3.89 1.79
CA LEU A 46 -5.34 -3.60 0.38
C LEU A 46 -5.62 -2.12 0.13
N GLN A 47 -6.37 -1.46 1.03
CA GLN A 47 -6.58 -0.02 0.92
C GLN A 47 -5.27 0.77 1.10
N THR A 48 -4.38 0.30 1.98
CA THR A 48 -3.02 0.86 2.11
C THR A 48 -2.22 0.66 0.81
N ILE A 49 -2.38 -0.48 0.14
CA ILE A 49 -1.75 -0.73 -1.17
C ILE A 49 -2.30 0.22 -2.23
N GLN A 50 -3.61 0.50 -2.25
CA GLN A 50 -4.23 1.43 -3.21
C GLN A 50 -3.73 2.88 -3.07
N ALA A 51 -3.24 3.28 -1.89
CA ALA A 51 -2.61 4.59 -1.71
C ALA A 51 -1.27 4.73 -2.45
N LEU A 52 -0.70 3.64 -2.99
CA LEU A 52 0.56 3.67 -3.72
C LEU A 52 0.37 4.18 -5.16
N PRO A 53 1.27 5.04 -5.67
CA PRO A 53 1.20 5.52 -7.05
C PRO A 53 1.20 4.39 -8.09
N GLY A 54 0.32 4.50 -9.10
CA GLY A 54 0.17 3.49 -10.16
C GLY A 54 -0.60 2.23 -9.75
N ILE A 55 -1.25 2.28 -8.59
CA ILE A 55 -2.25 1.30 -8.14
C ILE A 55 -3.58 2.04 -8.07
N LEU A 56 -4.61 1.49 -8.72
CA LEU A 56 -5.95 2.08 -8.79
C LEU A 56 -6.98 0.99 -8.52
N SER A 57 -8.21 1.37 -8.22
CA SER A 57 -9.38 0.48 -8.26
C SER A 57 -10.44 1.14 -9.12
N THR A 58 -10.83 0.49 -10.21
CA THR A 58 -11.78 1.07 -11.18
C THR A 58 -13.21 1.11 -10.70
N ASP A 59 -13.57 0.24 -9.75
CA ASP A 59 -14.92 0.10 -9.20
C ASP A 59 -15.00 0.49 -7.72
N GLU A 60 -13.95 1.16 -7.22
CA GLU A 60 -13.82 1.65 -5.84
C GLU A 60 -13.79 0.54 -4.76
N THR A 61 -13.75 -0.74 -5.16
CA THR A 61 -13.57 -1.84 -4.20
C THR A 61 -12.11 -1.93 -3.76
N VAL A 62 -11.86 -2.34 -2.51
CA VAL A 62 -10.48 -2.47 -2.01
C VAL A 62 -9.78 -3.69 -2.62
N SER A 63 -10.54 -4.73 -3.00
CA SER A 63 -10.00 -5.98 -3.55
C SER A 63 -9.67 -5.94 -5.04
N ASN A 64 -10.35 -5.12 -5.85
CA ASN A 64 -10.09 -5.03 -7.29
C ASN A 64 -9.01 -4.02 -7.58
N ILE A 65 -7.76 -4.47 -7.45
CA ILE A 65 -6.59 -3.64 -7.65
C ILE A 65 -6.11 -3.71 -9.10
N ASN A 66 -5.92 -2.58 -9.75
CA ASN A 66 -5.33 -2.43 -11.07
C ASN A 66 -3.92 -1.85 -10.94
N VAL A 67 -2.91 -2.57 -11.42
CA VAL A 67 -1.51 -2.12 -11.38
C VAL A 67 -1.09 -1.67 -12.78
N ARG A 68 -0.63 -0.42 -12.90
CA ARG A 68 -0.11 0.19 -14.15
C ARG A 68 -1.00 -0.03 -15.39
N GLY A 69 -2.32 0.03 -15.21
CA GLY A 69 -3.30 -0.11 -16.30
C GLY A 69 -3.71 -1.55 -16.61
N GLY A 70 -3.17 -2.56 -15.90
CA GLY A 70 -3.63 -3.94 -15.99
C GLY A 70 -5.00 -4.16 -15.34
N THR A 71 -5.68 -5.23 -15.72
CA THR A 71 -6.95 -5.67 -15.12
C THR A 71 -6.70 -6.36 -13.77
N HIS A 72 -7.70 -6.38 -12.89
CA HIS A 72 -7.51 -6.86 -11.52
C HIS A 72 -7.13 -8.34 -11.41
N ASP A 73 -7.50 -9.14 -12.40
CA ASP A 73 -7.21 -10.56 -12.55
C ASP A 73 -5.77 -10.86 -13.02
N GLN A 74 -5.00 -9.82 -13.39
CA GLN A 74 -3.60 -9.94 -13.81
C GLN A 74 -2.61 -9.87 -12.63
N ASN A 75 -3.10 -9.65 -11.41
CA ASN A 75 -2.24 -9.62 -10.22
C ASN A 75 -2.07 -11.01 -9.61
N LEU A 76 -0.87 -11.27 -9.09
CA LEU A 76 -0.60 -12.42 -8.23
C LEU A 76 -0.52 -11.95 -6.78
N ILE A 77 -1.45 -12.41 -5.94
CA ILE A 77 -1.45 -12.16 -4.51
C ILE A 77 -1.01 -13.42 -3.78
N LEU A 78 0.03 -13.31 -2.96
CA LEU A 78 0.60 -14.41 -2.19
C LEU A 78 0.51 -14.10 -0.69
N TRP A 79 0.02 -15.05 0.10
CA TRP A 79 0.13 -15.06 1.56
C TRP A 79 1.11 -16.15 1.97
N ASP A 80 2.27 -15.78 2.51
CA ASP A 80 3.36 -16.72 2.84
C ASP A 80 3.72 -17.68 1.68
N GLY A 81 3.68 -17.16 0.45
CA GLY A 81 3.98 -17.91 -0.78
C GLY A 81 2.79 -18.70 -1.35
N ILE A 82 1.63 -18.71 -0.67
CA ILE A 82 0.42 -19.40 -1.12
C ILE A 82 -0.43 -18.45 -1.95
N LYS A 83 -0.85 -18.89 -3.15
CA LYS A 83 -1.69 -18.09 -4.04
C LYS A 83 -3.08 -17.88 -3.42
N MET A 84 -3.48 -16.61 -3.37
CA MET A 84 -4.80 -16.18 -2.92
C MET A 84 -5.68 -15.91 -4.15
N TYR A 85 -6.91 -16.46 -4.15
CA TYR A 85 -7.89 -16.26 -5.23
C TYR A 85 -8.96 -15.24 -4.86
N GLN A 86 -9.26 -15.11 -3.57
CA GLN A 86 -10.16 -14.09 -3.03
C GLN A 86 -9.37 -13.27 -2.01
N SER A 87 -9.20 -11.99 -2.30
CA SER A 87 -8.40 -11.06 -1.48
C SER A 87 -9.24 -10.12 -0.64
N GLY A 88 -10.58 -10.13 -0.82
CA GLY A 88 -11.51 -9.29 -0.08
C GLY A 88 -12.62 -10.04 0.65
N HIS A 89 -13.16 -9.38 1.67
CA HIS A 89 -14.41 -9.69 2.37
C HIS A 89 -15.45 -8.59 2.11
N PHE A 90 -16.70 -8.86 2.50
CA PHE A 90 -17.82 -7.91 2.40
C PHE A 90 -17.90 -7.24 1.01
N PHE A 91 -18.14 -8.05 -0.02
CA PHE A 91 -18.22 -7.62 -1.42
C PHE A 91 -16.97 -6.91 -1.95
N GLY A 92 -15.80 -7.16 -1.34
CA GLY A 92 -14.54 -6.57 -1.78
C GLY A 92 -14.24 -5.20 -1.17
N LEU A 93 -15.01 -4.76 -0.16
CA LEU A 93 -14.81 -3.48 0.53
C LEU A 93 -13.85 -3.57 1.73
N ILE A 94 -13.47 -4.79 2.14
CA ILE A 94 -12.55 -5.03 3.25
C ILE A 94 -11.50 -6.04 2.79
N SER A 95 -10.25 -5.87 3.21
CA SER A 95 -9.19 -6.86 2.97
C SER A 95 -9.47 -8.19 3.66
N ALA A 96 -9.13 -9.29 3.00
CA ALA A 96 -9.02 -10.61 3.64
C ALA A 96 -7.80 -10.74 4.57
N PHE A 97 -6.91 -9.74 4.55
CA PHE A 97 -5.66 -9.72 5.30
C PHE A 97 -5.77 -8.83 6.53
N ASN A 98 -5.63 -9.41 7.71
CA ASN A 98 -5.67 -8.65 8.95
C ASN A 98 -4.34 -7.87 9.14
N PRO A 99 -4.39 -6.53 9.24
CA PRO A 99 -3.20 -5.69 9.34
C PRO A 99 -2.40 -5.89 10.64
N HIS A 100 -3.02 -6.35 11.72
CA HIS A 100 -2.37 -6.53 13.03
C HIS A 100 -1.48 -7.78 13.09
N ILE A 101 -1.76 -8.78 12.25
CA ILE A 101 -0.93 -10.00 12.13
C ILE A 101 -0.01 -9.95 10.91
N THR A 102 -0.30 -9.08 9.94
CA THR A 102 0.53 -8.92 8.74
C THR A 102 1.80 -8.16 9.08
N LYS A 103 2.95 -8.85 9.09
CA LYS A 103 4.23 -8.23 9.46
C LYS A 103 4.90 -7.45 8.32
N LYS A 104 4.71 -7.89 7.08
CA LYS A 104 5.36 -7.30 5.92
C LYS A 104 4.53 -7.52 4.67
N ILE A 105 4.38 -6.47 3.87
CA ILE A 105 3.77 -6.51 2.55
C ILE A 105 4.85 -6.10 1.56
N ASN A 106 5.06 -6.90 0.51
CA ASN A 106 5.97 -6.55 -0.58
C ASN A 106 5.16 -6.41 -1.87
N ILE A 107 5.32 -5.28 -2.55
CA ILE A 107 4.65 -4.99 -3.81
C ILE A 107 5.69 -4.84 -4.90
N TYR A 108 5.53 -5.60 -5.96
CA TYR A 108 6.33 -5.55 -7.18
C TYR A 108 5.44 -5.03 -8.30
N LYS A 109 5.92 -4.04 -9.05
CA LYS A 109 5.16 -3.39 -10.14
C LYS A 109 6.02 -3.20 -11.36
#